data_AF-A6ETA1-F1
#
_entry.id   AF-A6ETA1-F1
#
_cell.length_a   1.000
_cell.length_b   1.000
_cell.length_c   1.000
_cell.angle_alpha   90.00
_cell.angle_beta   90.00
_cell.angle_gamma   90.00
#
_symmetry.space_group_name_H-M   'P 1'
#
loop_
_entity.id
_entity.type
_entity.pdbx_description
1 polymer ?
#
loop_
_entity_poly.entity_id
_entity_poly.type
_entity_poly.pdbx_seq_one_letter_code
_entity_poly.pdbx_strand_id
1 'polypeptide(L)' 'MRIPRLLIVFGALLVIVGAVFKLMHWGLGFLQANTLVGIGATLIVIALVIMLVSRMANK' A
#
# COMPACT_ATOMS: atom_id res chain seq x y z
N MET A 1 -3.56 17.98 3.88
CA MET A 1 -3.69 17.12 2.67
C MET A 1 -2.47 16.20 2.38
N ARG A 2 -1.44 16.10 3.23
CA ARG A 2 -0.21 15.32 2.89
C ARG A 2 -0.24 13.84 3.29
N ILE A 3 -1.00 13.48 4.33
CA ILE A 3 -1.07 12.11 4.88
C ILE A 3 -1.52 11.06 3.85
N PRO A 4 -2.60 11.27 3.07
CA PRO A 4 -3.04 10.25 2.11
C PRO A 4 -2.01 10.02 1.01
N ARG A 5 -1.31 11.08 0.59
CA ARG A 5 -0.28 11.00 -0.44
C ARG A 5 0.91 10.18 0.02
N LEU A 6 1.33 10.33 1.28
CA LEU A 6 2.38 9.51 1.90
C LEU A 6 1.98 8.03 1.99
N LEU A 7 0.72 7.75 2.35
CA LEU A 7 0.20 6.38 2.43
C LEU A 7 0.20 5.69 1.05
N ILE A 8 -0.15 6.43 -0.01
CA ILE A 8 -0.08 5.90 -1.40
C ILE A 8 1.36 5.56 -1.77
N VAL A 9 2.32 6.46 -1.49
CA VAL A 9 3.74 6.22 -1.81
C VAL A 9 4.28 5.01 -1.04
N PHE A 10 4.02 4.93 0.27
CA PHE A 10 4.44 3.78 1.08
C PHE A 10 3.77 2.48 0.64
N GLY A 11 2.47 2.51 0.35
CA GLY A 11 1.75 1.35 -0.15
C GLY A 11 2.28 0.88 -1.50
N ALA A 12 2.58 1.80 -2.42
CA ALA A 12 3.19 1.47 -3.71
C ALA A 12 4.57 0.85 -3.56
N LEU A 13 5.42 1.38 -2.67
CA LEU A 13 6.73 0.79 -2.37
C LEU A 13 6.60 -0.63 -1.83
N LEU A 14 5.66 -0.89 -0.91
CA LEU A 14 5.42 -2.23 -0.38
C LEU A 14 4.92 -3.21 -1.45
N VAL A 15 4.06 -2.77 -2.36
CA VAL A 15 3.63 -3.59 -3.51
C VAL A 15 4.81 -3.92 -4.42
N ILE A 16 5.65 -2.94 -4.74
CA ILE A 16 6.84 -3.15 -5.59
C ILE A 16 7.80 -4.14 -4.91
N VAL A 17 8.12 -3.94 -3.64
CA VAL A 17 9.00 -4.84 -2.88
C VAL A 17 8.40 -6.24 -2.80
N GLY A 18 7.10 -6.36 -2.53
CA GLY A 18 6.40 -7.65 -2.50
C GLY A 18 6.41 -8.35 -3.86
N ALA A 19 6.23 -7.61 -4.96
CA ALA A 19 6.32 -8.15 -6.32
C ALA A 19 7.74 -8.64 -6.63
N VAL A 20 8.77 -7.88 -6.26
CA VAL A 20 10.17 -8.27 -6.40
C VAL A 20 10.46 -9.56 -5.62
N PHE A 21 9.98 -9.67 -4.38
CA PHE A 21 10.10 -10.89 -3.58
C PHE A 21 9.45 -12.10 -4.25
N LYS A 22 8.27 -11.90 -4.86
CA LYS A 22 7.56 -12.95 -5.60
C LYS A 22 8.37 -13.41 -6.81
N LEU A 23 8.93 -12.48 -7.57
CA LEU A 23 9.71 -12.77 -8.78
C LEU A 23 11.04 -13.46 -8.45
N MET A 24 11.73 -13.01 -7.39
CA MET A 24 13.01 -13.59 -6.98
C MET A 24 12.87 -14.85 -6.12
N HIS A 25 11.63 -15.31 -5.86
CA HIS A 25 11.35 -16.45 -4.97
C HIS A 25 12.00 -16.28 -3.58
N TRP A 26 12.12 -15.04 -3.13
CA TRP A 26 12.70 -14.72 -1.82
C TRP A 26 11.62 -14.87 -0.75
N GLY A 27 11.90 -15.73 0.24
CA GLY A 27 11.05 -15.93 1.41
C GLY A 27 11.82 -15.58 2.68
N LEU A 28 11.44 -14.47 3.33
CA LEU A 28 11.94 -14.11 4.66
C LEU A 28 10.96 -14.59 5.73
N GLY A 29 10.80 -15.92 5.86
CA GLY A 29 9.94 -16.54 6.87
C GLY A 29 8.49 -16.01 6.84
N PHE A 30 8.12 -15.20 7.85
CA PHE A 30 6.78 -14.60 8.00
C PHE A 30 6.45 -13.52 6.95
N LEU A 31 7.47 -12.91 6.33
CA LEU A 31 7.31 -11.92 5.26
C LEU A 31 7.23 -12.62 3.91
N GLN A 32 6.04 -13.15 3.62
CA GLN A 32 5.72 -13.66 2.29
C GLN A 32 5.42 -12.51 1.34
N ALA A 33 5.78 -12.70 0.06
CA ALA A 33 5.52 -11.73 -1.00
C ALA A 33 4.04 -11.31 -1.07
N ASN A 34 3.11 -12.26 -0.93
CA ASN A 34 1.68 -11.97 -0.93
C ASN A 34 1.27 -11.08 0.27
N THR A 35 1.91 -11.24 1.43
CA THR A 35 1.65 -10.41 2.61
C THR A 35 2.09 -8.97 2.36
N LEU A 36 3.30 -8.77 1.81
CA LEU A 36 3.82 -7.44 1.44
C LEU A 36 2.92 -6.73 0.44
N VAL A 37 2.50 -7.44 -0.61
CA VAL A 37 1.56 -6.90 -1.61
C VAL A 37 0.21 -6.58 -0.99
N GLY A 38 -0.31 -7.46 -0.14
CA GLY A 38 -1.60 -7.26 0.53
C GLY A 38 -1.61 -6.03 1.44
N ILE A 39 -0.58 -5.85 2.26
CA ILE A 39 -0.44 -4.67 3.13
C ILE A 39 -0.32 -3.40 2.28
N GLY A 40 0.53 -3.42 1.25
CA GLY A 40 0.73 -2.26 0.37
C GLY A 40 -0.55 -1.84 -0.35
N ALA A 41 -1.31 -2.79 -0.89
CA ALA A 41 -2.59 -2.54 -1.52
C ALA A 41 -3.62 -1.97 -0.53
N THR A 42 -3.69 -2.52 0.68
CA THR A 42 -4.60 -2.06 1.73
C THR A 42 -4.33 -0.60 2.10
N LEU A 43 -3.05 -0.21 2.25
CA LEU A 43 -2.67 1.17 2.54
C LEU A 43 -3.09 2.15 1.44
N ILE A 44 -2.97 1.75 0.17
CA ILE A 44 -3.42 2.57 -0.97
C ILE A 44 -4.95 2.75 -0.90
N VAL A 45 -5.70 1.67 -0.67
CA VAL A 45 -7.17 1.74 -0.55
C VAL A 45 -7.59 2.67 0.59
N ILE A 46 -6.98 2.53 1.78
CA ILE A 46 -7.26 3.42 2.93
C ILE A 46 -6.99 4.87 2.55
N ALA A 47 -5.88 5.16 1.88
CA ALA A 47 -5.54 6.51 1.47
C ALA A 47 -6.56 7.10 0.49
N LEU A 48 -7.03 6.29 -0.48
CA LEU A 48 -8.06 6.69 -1.43
C LEU A 48 -9.40 6.97 -0.73
N VAL A 49 -9.80 6.11 0.21
CA VAL A 49 -11.02 6.31 1.01
C VAL A 49 -10.93 7.61 1.81
N ILE A 50 -9.80 7.88 2.47
CA ILE A 50 -9.59 9.13 3.22
C ILE A 50 -9.69 10.35 2.29
N MET A 51 -9.09 10.30 1.09
CA MET A 51 -9.18 11.39 0.11
C MET A 51 -10.62 11.61 -0.35
N LEU A 52 -11.36 10.53 -0.61
CA LEU A 52 -12.74 10.58 -1.06
C LEU A 52 -13.66 11.16 0.02
N VAL A 53 -13.54 10.69 1.26
CA VAL A 53 -14.30 11.21 2.41
C VAL A 53 -13.96 12.67 2.66
N SER A 54 -12.67 13.04 2.66
CA SER A 54 -12.25 14.44 2.83
C SER A 54 -12.82 15.35 1.73
N ARG A 55 -12.95 14.83 0.50
CA ARG A 55 -13.54 15.57 -0.62
C ARG A 55 -15.05 15.73 -0.49
N MET A 56 -15.75 14.74 0.07
CA MET A 56 -17.19 14.83 0.32
C MET A 56 -17.52 15.75 1.51
N ALA A 57 -16.70 15.73 2.56
CA ALA A 57 -16.91 16.56 3.76
C ALA A 57 -16.59 18.05 3.56
N ASN A 58 -15.77 18.39 2.55
CA ASN A 58 -15.44 19.78 2.19
C ASN A 58 -16.33 20.34 1.05
N LYS A 59 -17.40 19.64 0.67
CA LYS A 59 -18.47 20.18 -0.18
C LYS A 59 -19.58 20.73 0.69
#